data_AF-A0A4Y1ZHS0-F1
#
_entry.id   AF-A0A4Y1ZHS0-F1
#
_cell.length_a   1.000
_cell.length_b   1.000
_cell.length_c   1.000
_cell.angle_alpha   90.00
_cell.angle_beta   90.00
_cell.angle_gamma   90.00
#
_symmetry.space_group_name_H-M   'P 1'
#
loop_
_entity.id
_entity.type
_entity.pdbx_description
1 polymer ?
#
loop_
_entity_poly.entity_id
_entity_poly.type
_entity_poly.pdbx_seq_one_letter_code
_entity_poly.pdbx_strand_id
1 'polypeptide(L)'
;MKLLKQLKTTFIPEYEVPAVEHLNINGMTGLDMYVLSYLENPTDLKKELSPLLNKYDEWIDKQRNIEVEDNLIKQRDKHIKDMEEAYGRIKEGIDLVCDNDQYFEAFKFANEIMLYQRSFSEASKHYRTTGEHLKKMELKGRWRPFQLAFILLNIKSIIDPNCEERDFVDLLWFPTGGGKTEAYLGLATFVMVLRRLRGVKVGVEGYAGTTIIMRYTLRLLTIQQFQRASALICAAEYLRIQNPKKWGEISFSIGLWVGGGTTPNQLEGDDSAAEALHKLRNNEKVYGGNPIQLHNCPRCGEELTSKSYEISNGVFTIHCENSNCFFIHITYQLILLMKLFTVSVLLF
;
A
#
# COMPACT_ATOMS: atom_id res chain seq x y z
N MET A 1 48.49 9.50 15.68
CA MET A 1 48.09 10.65 14.83
C MET A 1 48.06 10.18 13.38
N LYS A 2 46.88 9.87 12.82
CA LYS A 2 46.77 9.41 11.42
C LYS A 2 47.08 10.59 10.49
N LEU A 3 48.25 10.57 9.86
CA LEU A 3 48.67 11.56 8.86
C LEU A 3 47.77 11.44 7.63
N LEU A 4 47.02 12.51 7.34
CA LEU A 4 46.15 12.61 6.18
C LEU A 4 47.03 12.75 4.93
N LYS A 5 47.23 11.64 4.20
CA LYS A 5 48.20 11.55 3.10
C LYS A 5 47.76 12.25 1.81
N GLN A 6 46.45 12.42 1.59
CA GLN A 6 45.94 13.08 0.39
C GLN A 6 44.51 13.61 0.61
N LEU A 7 44.24 14.81 0.09
CA LEU A 7 42.90 15.39 -0.03
C LEU A 7 42.57 15.42 -1.54
N LYS A 8 41.37 14.96 -1.92
CA LYS A 8 40.87 15.04 -3.30
C LYS A 8 39.49 15.71 -3.29
N THR A 9 39.22 16.50 -4.32
CA THR A 9 37.90 17.10 -4.58
C THR A 9 37.38 16.56 -5.91
N THR A 10 36.08 16.35 -6.01
CA THR A 10 35.39 16.04 -7.27
C THR A 10 34.27 17.05 -7.46
N PHE A 11 33.98 17.39 -8.72
CA PHE A 11 32.91 18.32 -9.05
C PHE A 11 31.52 17.72 -8.75
N ILE A 12 31.38 16.40 -8.92
CA ILE A 12 30.20 15.63 -8.53
C ILE A 12 30.69 14.52 -7.59
N PRO A 13 30.29 14.53 -6.31
CA PRO A 13 30.62 13.43 -5.40
C PRO A 13 29.89 12.18 -5.86
N GLU A 14 30.65 11.16 -6.22
CA GLU A 14 30.14 9.84 -6.58
C GLU A 14 30.46 8.88 -5.44
N TYR A 15 29.45 8.15 -4.99
CA TYR A 15 29.58 7.11 -3.98
C TYR A 15 28.75 5.91 -4.43
N GLU A 16 29.38 4.74 -4.46
CA GLU A 16 28.69 3.49 -4.74
C GLU A 16 27.92 3.07 -3.48
N VAL A 17 26.59 3.17 -3.52
CA VAL A 17 25.73 2.66 -2.45
C VAL A 17 25.51 1.17 -2.70
N PRO A 18 25.97 0.27 -1.81
CA PRO A 18 25.79 -1.15 -1.99
C PRO A 18 24.30 -1.51 -2.14
N ALA A 19 24.00 -2.38 -3.10
CA ALA A 19 22.65 -2.92 -3.24
C ALA A 19 22.31 -3.74 -1.98
N VAL A 20 21.21 -3.39 -1.31
CA VAL A 20 20.72 -4.17 -0.18
C VAL A 20 19.87 -5.31 -0.72
N GLU A 21 20.36 -6.54 -0.57
CA GLU A 21 19.60 -7.74 -0.88
C GLU A 21 18.60 -8.06 0.24
N HIS A 22 17.47 -8.65 -0.15
CA HIS A 22 16.48 -9.09 0.82
C HIS A 22 16.94 -10.38 1.47
N LEU A 23 16.80 -10.46 2.79
CA LEU A 23 16.99 -11.72 3.50
C LEU A 23 16.03 -12.77 2.92
N ASN A 24 16.59 -13.87 2.42
CA ASN A 24 15.78 -15.02 2.03
C ASN A 24 15.75 -16.02 3.19
N ILE A 25 14.59 -16.16 3.82
CA ILE A 25 14.36 -17.16 4.86
C ILE A 25 13.88 -18.44 4.17
N ASN A 26 14.83 -19.31 3.83
CA ASN A 26 14.55 -20.56 3.13
C ASN A 26 13.53 -21.41 3.89
N GLY A 27 12.54 -21.96 3.16
CA GLY A 27 11.51 -22.82 3.73
C GLY A 27 10.38 -22.10 4.49
N MET A 28 10.46 -20.77 4.67
CA MET A 28 9.37 -20.02 5.30
C MET A 28 8.23 -19.79 4.30
N THR A 29 7.11 -20.46 4.55
CA THR A 29 5.83 -20.33 3.82
C THR A 29 5.01 -19.13 4.30
N GLY A 30 5.17 -18.69 5.55
CA GLY A 30 4.53 -17.48 6.11
C GLY A 30 4.95 -16.14 5.51
N LEU A 31 5.74 -16.14 4.44
CA LEU A 31 5.97 -14.96 3.59
C LEU A 31 5.09 -14.99 2.33
N ASP A 32 4.46 -16.11 2.02
CA ASP A 32 3.57 -16.24 0.87
C ASP A 32 2.19 -15.67 1.22
N MET A 33 1.75 -14.68 0.44
CA MET A 33 0.47 -14.00 0.65
C MET A 33 -0.70 -14.96 0.47
N TYR A 34 -0.61 -15.96 -0.41
CA TYR A 34 -1.64 -16.99 -0.59
C TYR A 34 -1.77 -17.83 0.68
N VAL A 35 -0.64 -18.30 1.23
CA VAL A 35 -0.64 -19.04 2.49
C VAL A 35 -1.32 -18.22 3.59
N LEU A 36 -0.86 -16.98 3.82
CA LEU A 36 -1.41 -16.12 4.86
C LEU A 36 -2.89 -15.76 4.66
N SER A 37 -3.42 -15.82 3.44
CA SER A 37 -4.83 -15.50 3.13
C SER A 37 -5.78 -16.62 3.51
N TYR A 38 -5.34 -17.87 3.43
CA TYR A 38 -6.23 -19.04 3.45
C TYR A 38 -5.97 -20.01 4.62
N LEU A 39 -5.17 -19.62 5.62
CA LEU A 39 -5.01 -20.38 6.86
C LEU A 39 -6.35 -20.55 7.59
N GLU A 40 -6.62 -21.73 8.13
CA GLU A 40 -7.91 -22.04 8.76
C GLU A 40 -8.02 -21.52 10.19
N ASN A 41 -6.91 -21.50 10.92
CA ASN A 41 -6.90 -21.18 12.34
C ASN A 41 -5.70 -20.30 12.75
N PRO A 42 -5.81 -19.58 13.89
CA PRO A 42 -4.73 -18.72 14.38
C PRO A 42 -3.46 -19.46 14.81
N THR A 43 -3.56 -20.71 15.26
CA THR A 43 -2.40 -21.52 15.68
C THR A 43 -1.45 -21.74 14.49
N ASP A 44 -2.00 -22.06 13.32
CA ASP A 44 -1.21 -22.21 12.10
C ASP A 44 -0.59 -20.88 11.66
N LEU A 45 -1.31 -19.75 11.81
CA LEU A 45 -0.73 -18.43 11.54
C LEU A 45 0.47 -18.14 12.44
N LYS A 46 0.35 -18.42 13.74
CA LYS A 46 1.47 -18.25 14.68
C LYS A 46 2.66 -19.09 14.26
N LYS A 47 2.44 -20.35 13.85
CA LYS A 47 3.48 -21.24 13.34
C LYS A 47 4.15 -20.69 12.07
N GLU A 48 3.37 -20.15 11.14
CA GLU A 48 3.87 -19.57 9.88
C GLU A 48 4.67 -18.27 10.09
N LEU A 49 4.31 -17.46 11.09
CA LEU A 49 4.99 -16.18 11.39
C LEU A 49 6.19 -16.33 12.35
N SER A 50 6.20 -17.34 13.22
CA SER A 50 7.27 -17.56 14.21
C SER A 50 8.70 -17.60 13.61
N PRO A 51 8.95 -18.20 12.42
CA PRO A 51 10.28 -18.19 11.82
C PRO A 51 10.84 -16.78 11.54
N LEU A 52 9.99 -15.79 11.29
CA LEU A 52 10.41 -14.40 11.09
C LEU A 52 11.02 -13.83 12.38
N LEU A 53 10.34 -14.02 13.51
CA LEU A 53 10.82 -13.59 14.83
C LEU A 53 12.10 -14.33 15.21
N ASN A 54 12.11 -15.66 15.08
CA ASN A 54 13.28 -16.47 15.44
C ASN A 54 14.53 -16.02 14.67
N LYS A 55 14.38 -15.73 13.37
CA LYS A 55 15.50 -15.23 12.56
C LYS A 55 15.93 -13.82 12.94
N TYR A 56 15.02 -12.99 13.41
CA TYR A 56 15.37 -11.66 13.90
C TYR A 56 16.10 -11.73 15.25
N ASP A 57 15.64 -12.58 16.15
CA ASP A 57 16.28 -12.86 17.45
C ASP A 57 17.71 -13.40 17.29
N GLU A 58 17.87 -14.43 16.45
CA GLU A 58 19.19 -14.97 16.08
C GLU A 58 20.12 -13.88 15.50
N TRP A 59 19.57 -12.89 14.80
CA TRP A 59 20.36 -11.79 14.24
C TRP A 59 20.74 -10.76 15.32
N ILE A 60 19.82 -10.41 16.22
CA ILE A 60 20.09 -9.54 17.37
C ILE A 60 21.23 -10.11 18.22
N ASP A 61 21.19 -11.42 18.52
CA ASP A 61 22.25 -12.10 19.26
C ASP A 61 23.60 -12.06 18.54
N LYS A 62 23.61 -12.22 17.21
CA LYS A 62 24.83 -12.03 16.43
C LYS A 62 25.35 -10.60 16.53
N GLN A 63 24.47 -9.59 16.43
CA GLN A 63 24.87 -8.18 16.53
C GLN A 63 25.42 -7.83 17.92
N ARG A 64 24.86 -8.42 18.98
CA ARG A 64 25.31 -8.22 20.37
C ARG A 64 26.77 -8.65 20.57
N ASN A 65 27.18 -9.72 19.90
CA ASN A 65 28.51 -10.32 20.02
C ASN A 65 29.55 -9.72 19.05
N ILE A 66 29.21 -8.67 18.30
CA ILE A 66 30.17 -7.99 17.42
C ILE A 66 31.15 -7.17 18.26
N GLU A 67 32.44 -7.41 18.02
CA GLU A 67 33.52 -6.56 18.53
C GLU A 67 33.54 -5.23 17.78
N VAL A 68 33.51 -4.14 18.53
CA VAL A 68 33.57 -2.77 18.03
C VAL A 68 34.63 -1.98 18.78
N GLU A 69 35.17 -0.92 18.17
CA GLU A 69 36.09 0.00 18.87
C GLU A 69 35.44 0.58 20.13
N ASP A 70 36.22 0.86 21.18
CA ASP A 70 35.72 1.29 22.50
C ASP A 70 34.77 2.50 22.44
N ASN A 71 35.03 3.43 21.51
CA ASN A 71 34.19 4.61 21.29
C ASN A 71 32.83 4.30 20.65
N LEU A 72 32.64 3.11 20.07
CA LEU A 72 31.41 2.68 19.41
C LEU A 72 30.54 1.77 20.28
N ILE A 73 31.06 1.27 21.41
CA ILE A 73 30.33 0.36 22.32
C ILE A 73 28.97 0.94 22.73
N LYS A 74 28.94 2.22 23.14
CA LYS A 74 27.68 2.90 23.52
C LYS A 74 26.66 2.93 22.39
N GLN A 75 27.11 3.12 21.14
CA GLN A 75 26.22 3.17 19.99
C GLN A 75 25.70 1.79 19.62
N ARG A 76 26.56 0.76 19.69
CA ARG A 76 26.14 -0.65 19.53
C ARG A 76 25.04 -1.00 20.53
N ASP A 77 25.26 -0.73 21.81
CA ASP A 77 24.30 -1.09 22.86
C ASP A 77 22.96 -0.37 22.69
N LYS A 78 22.99 0.90 22.24
CA LYS A 78 21.77 1.62 21.85
C LYS A 78 21.04 0.94 20.69
N HIS A 79 21.74 0.61 19.60
CA HIS A 79 21.12 -0.07 18.47
C HIS A 79 20.54 -1.44 18.84
N ILE A 80 21.21 -2.20 19.72
CA ILE A 80 20.68 -3.48 20.23
C ILE A 80 19.37 -3.25 20.97
N LYS A 81 19.30 -2.24 21.84
CA LYS A 81 18.06 -1.89 22.53
C LYS A 81 16.93 -1.51 21.56
N ASP A 82 17.24 -0.69 20.55
CA ASP A 82 16.26 -0.30 19.52
C ASP A 82 15.75 -1.53 18.73
N MET A 83 16.63 -2.52 18.47
CA MET A 83 16.25 -3.79 17.82
C MET A 83 15.39 -4.68 18.72
N GLU A 84 15.70 -4.77 20.01
CA GLU A 84 14.90 -5.51 21.00
C GLU A 84 13.49 -4.92 21.16
N GLU A 85 13.37 -3.59 21.13
CA GLU A 85 12.08 -2.89 21.15
C GLU A 85 11.26 -3.20 19.89
N ALA A 86 11.88 -3.12 18.71
CA ALA A 86 11.24 -3.50 17.46
C ALA A 86 10.81 -4.98 17.45
N TYR A 87 11.64 -5.89 17.98
CA TYR A 87 11.31 -7.30 18.14
C TYR A 87 10.07 -7.47 19.02
N GLY A 88 10.02 -6.79 20.17
CA GLY A 88 8.88 -6.81 21.09
C GLY A 88 7.59 -6.38 20.40
N ARG A 89 7.62 -5.27 19.65
CA ARG A 89 6.45 -4.75 18.92
C ARG A 89 5.98 -5.70 17.81
N ILE A 90 6.90 -6.31 17.05
CA ILE A 90 6.55 -7.31 16.03
C ILE A 90 5.91 -8.53 16.68
N LYS A 91 6.48 -9.02 17.79
CA LYS A 91 5.95 -10.17 18.53
C LYS A 91 4.55 -9.90 19.04
N GLU A 92 4.33 -8.75 19.67
CA GLU A 92 3.01 -8.35 20.14
C GLU A 92 2.02 -8.22 18.98
N GLY A 93 2.44 -7.68 17.83
CA GLY A 93 1.62 -7.67 16.62
C GLY A 93 1.18 -9.07 16.16
N ILE A 94 2.09 -10.05 16.21
CA ILE A 94 1.78 -11.47 15.91
C ILE A 94 0.79 -12.03 16.92
N ASP A 95 1.03 -11.85 18.21
CA ASP A 95 0.16 -12.36 19.26
C ASP A 95 -1.25 -11.76 19.12
N LEU A 96 -1.38 -10.44 18.87
CA LEU A 96 -2.67 -9.77 18.66
C LEU A 96 -3.47 -10.34 17.48
N VAL A 97 -2.84 -10.58 16.32
CA VAL A 97 -3.56 -11.17 15.18
C VAL A 97 -3.87 -12.65 15.36
N CYS A 98 -3.22 -13.34 16.31
CA CYS A 98 -3.50 -14.74 16.60
C CYS A 98 -4.53 -14.93 17.73
N ASP A 99 -4.61 -13.99 18.67
CA ASP A 99 -5.42 -14.16 19.89
C ASP A 99 -6.85 -13.59 19.75
N ASN A 100 -7.17 -12.96 18.62
CA ASN A 100 -8.48 -12.36 18.37
C ASN A 100 -8.99 -12.67 16.96
N ASP A 101 -10.16 -13.30 16.87
CA ASP A 101 -10.78 -13.72 15.60
C ASP A 101 -10.99 -12.55 14.62
N GLN A 102 -11.31 -11.36 15.11
CA GLN A 102 -11.51 -10.19 14.25
C GLN A 102 -10.20 -9.72 13.64
N TYR A 103 -9.10 -9.74 14.41
CA TYR A 103 -7.78 -9.31 13.95
C TYR A 103 -7.16 -10.35 13.04
N PHE A 104 -7.35 -11.63 13.35
CA PHE A 104 -7.02 -12.76 12.49
C PHE A 104 -7.68 -12.64 11.12
N GLU A 105 -9.01 -12.44 11.09
CA GLU A 105 -9.76 -12.30 9.85
C GLU A 105 -9.36 -11.06 9.07
N ALA A 106 -9.11 -9.93 9.77
CA ALA A 106 -8.62 -8.72 9.13
C ALA A 106 -7.27 -8.95 8.45
N PHE A 107 -6.36 -9.66 9.12
CA PHE A 107 -5.03 -9.96 8.62
C PHE A 107 -5.08 -10.88 7.40
N LYS A 108 -5.89 -11.95 7.43
CA LYS A 108 -6.10 -12.84 6.29
C LYS A 108 -6.63 -12.09 5.06
N PHE A 109 -7.69 -11.31 5.25
CA PHE A 109 -8.32 -10.61 4.13
C PHE A 109 -7.41 -9.49 3.57
N ALA A 110 -6.62 -8.85 4.42
CA ALA A 110 -5.61 -7.90 3.96
C ALA A 110 -4.52 -8.56 3.10
N ASN A 111 -4.07 -9.76 3.47
CA ASN A 111 -3.14 -10.54 2.65
C ASN A 111 -3.78 -10.96 1.32
N GLU A 112 -5.07 -11.31 1.30
CA GLU A 112 -5.79 -11.69 0.09
C GLU A 112 -5.87 -10.50 -0.88
N ILE A 113 -6.24 -9.32 -0.37
CA ILE A 113 -6.26 -8.09 -1.17
C ILE A 113 -4.87 -7.79 -1.75
N MET A 114 -3.80 -7.91 -0.95
CA MET A 114 -2.43 -7.67 -1.43
C MET A 114 -1.98 -8.70 -2.47
N LEU A 115 -2.40 -9.96 -2.34
CA LEU A 115 -2.17 -11.01 -3.31
C LEU A 115 -2.82 -10.67 -4.66
N TYR A 116 -4.10 -10.29 -4.64
CA TYR A 116 -4.84 -9.88 -5.83
C TYR A 116 -4.26 -8.61 -6.45
N GLN A 117 -3.89 -7.61 -5.65
CA GLN A 117 -3.26 -6.37 -6.11
C GLN A 117 -1.97 -6.68 -6.89
N ARG A 118 -1.15 -7.61 -6.39
CA ARG A 118 0.09 -8.02 -7.05
C ARG A 118 -0.18 -8.76 -8.35
N SER A 119 -1.10 -9.72 -8.35
CA SER A 119 -1.53 -10.44 -9.55
C SER A 119 -2.14 -9.52 -10.62
N PHE A 120 -2.92 -8.52 -10.21
CA PHE A 120 -3.47 -7.48 -11.08
C PHE A 120 -2.36 -6.65 -11.72
N SER A 121 -1.37 -6.24 -10.93
CA SER A 121 -0.24 -5.45 -11.43
C SER A 121 0.61 -6.24 -12.44
N GLU A 122 0.85 -7.53 -12.20
CA GLU A 122 1.57 -8.40 -13.14
C GLU A 122 0.78 -8.65 -14.41
N ALA A 123 -0.53 -8.90 -14.32
CA ALA A 123 -1.39 -9.05 -15.50
C ALA A 123 -1.44 -7.77 -16.34
N SER A 124 -1.60 -6.63 -15.68
CA SER A 124 -1.58 -5.31 -16.30
C SER A 124 -0.24 -5.01 -16.99
N LYS A 125 0.88 -5.40 -16.36
CA LYS A 125 2.22 -5.29 -16.95
C LYS A 125 2.41 -6.21 -18.15
N HIS A 126 1.91 -7.46 -18.07
CA HIS A 126 1.98 -8.43 -19.16
C HIS A 126 1.32 -7.86 -20.42
N TYR A 127 0.05 -7.43 -20.32
CA TYR A 127 -0.66 -6.83 -21.44
C TYR A 127 0.07 -5.62 -22.02
N ARG A 128 0.59 -4.70 -21.18
CA ARG A 128 1.35 -3.54 -21.67
C ARG A 128 2.64 -3.90 -22.42
N THR A 129 3.18 -5.10 -22.19
CA THR A 129 4.42 -5.57 -22.83
C THR A 129 4.15 -6.42 -24.06
N THR A 130 3.10 -7.25 -24.04
CA THR A 130 2.81 -8.24 -25.09
C THR A 130 1.66 -7.84 -26.01
N GLY A 131 0.77 -6.95 -25.57
CA GLY A 131 -0.51 -6.66 -26.22
C GLY A 131 -1.57 -7.75 -25.99
N GLU A 132 -1.26 -8.79 -25.21
CA GLU A 132 -2.15 -9.93 -25.00
C GLU A 132 -2.65 -10.00 -23.55
N HIS A 133 -3.94 -10.30 -23.38
CA HIS A 133 -4.52 -10.53 -22.07
C HIS A 133 -4.19 -11.93 -21.56
N LEU A 134 -3.84 -12.05 -20.28
CA LEU A 134 -3.67 -13.36 -19.64
C LEU A 134 -4.98 -14.13 -19.65
N LYS A 135 -4.96 -15.35 -20.20
CA LYS A 135 -6.11 -16.28 -20.18
C LYS A 135 -6.51 -16.67 -18.76
N LYS A 136 -5.52 -16.79 -17.87
CA LYS A 136 -5.72 -17.10 -16.45
C LYS A 136 -4.72 -16.29 -15.63
N MET A 137 -5.24 -15.62 -14.61
CA MET A 137 -4.43 -14.90 -13.65
C MET A 137 -3.94 -15.88 -12.57
N GLU A 138 -2.64 -15.93 -12.36
CA GLU A 138 -2.05 -16.68 -11.25
C GLU A 138 -2.02 -15.84 -9.99
N LEU A 139 -2.55 -16.37 -8.89
CA LEU A 139 -2.46 -15.77 -7.57
C LEU A 139 -1.08 -16.12 -6.99
N LYS A 140 -0.14 -15.18 -7.12
CA LYS A 140 1.23 -15.34 -6.62
C LYS A 140 1.70 -14.03 -6.01
N GLY A 141 2.12 -14.10 -4.76
CA GLY A 141 2.66 -12.96 -4.06
C GLY A 141 3.45 -13.39 -2.83
N ARG A 142 4.62 -12.79 -2.65
CA ARG A 142 5.49 -13.06 -1.51
C ARG A 142 5.96 -11.75 -0.90
N TRP A 143 5.79 -11.63 0.41
CA TRP A 143 6.36 -10.56 1.22
C TRP A 143 7.88 -10.69 1.29
N ARG A 144 8.56 -9.55 1.28
CA ARG A 144 9.92 -9.45 1.79
C ARG A 144 9.84 -9.38 3.32
N PRO A 145 10.76 -10.00 4.08
CA PRO A 145 10.66 -10.07 5.54
C PRO A 145 10.41 -8.72 6.22
N PHE A 146 11.13 -7.66 5.79
CA PHE A 146 10.96 -6.32 6.35
C PHE A 146 9.56 -5.73 6.10
N GLN A 147 8.90 -6.08 4.98
CA GLN A 147 7.56 -5.57 4.67
C GLN A 147 6.55 -6.12 5.66
N LEU A 148 6.62 -7.44 5.89
CA LEU A 148 5.75 -8.12 6.85
C LEU A 148 6.05 -7.70 8.29
N ALA A 149 7.34 -7.61 8.65
CA ALA A 149 7.76 -7.09 9.95
C ALA A 149 7.25 -5.67 10.19
N PHE A 150 7.34 -4.77 9.19
CA PHE A 150 6.82 -3.41 9.31
C PHE A 150 5.31 -3.37 9.54
N ILE A 151 4.55 -4.24 8.85
CA ILE A 151 3.10 -4.36 9.09
C ILE A 151 2.85 -4.79 10.53
N LEU A 152 3.45 -5.91 10.97
CA LEU A 152 3.27 -6.50 12.30
C LEU A 152 3.67 -5.53 13.42
N LEU A 153 4.79 -4.82 13.25
CA LEU A 153 5.30 -3.81 14.19
C LEU A 153 4.28 -2.70 14.49
N ASN A 154 3.43 -2.34 13.53
CA ASN A 154 2.47 -1.25 13.65
C ASN A 154 1.07 -1.70 14.14
N ILE A 155 0.83 -3.01 14.31
CA ILE A 155 -0.53 -3.54 14.55
C ILE A 155 -1.12 -3.03 15.86
N LYS A 156 -0.34 -3.01 16.95
CA LYS A 156 -0.82 -2.60 18.27
C LYS A 156 -1.35 -1.17 18.27
N SER A 157 -0.58 -0.21 17.75
CA SER A 157 -0.96 1.20 17.69
C SER A 157 -2.19 1.45 16.81
N ILE A 158 -2.43 0.61 15.80
CA ILE A 158 -3.63 0.65 14.96
C ILE A 158 -4.86 0.11 15.70
N ILE A 159 -4.69 -0.99 16.43
CA ILE A 159 -5.78 -1.73 17.06
C ILE A 159 -6.30 -1.01 18.30
N ASP A 160 -5.41 -0.51 19.15
CA ASP A 160 -5.72 0.08 20.45
C ASP A 160 -5.61 1.62 20.41
N PRO A 161 -6.73 2.36 20.53
CA PRO A 161 -6.74 3.81 20.58
C PRO A 161 -5.98 4.41 21.76
N ASN A 162 -5.77 3.67 22.85
CA ASN A 162 -5.08 4.14 24.06
C ASN A 162 -3.60 3.75 24.09
N CYS A 163 -3.09 3.13 23.01
CA CYS A 163 -1.70 2.71 22.92
C CYS A 163 -0.77 3.93 22.85
N GLU A 164 0.25 3.98 23.72
CA GLU A 164 1.26 5.04 23.76
C GLU A 164 2.07 5.14 22.45
N GLU A 165 2.22 4.03 21.72
CA GLU A 165 2.93 4.00 20.43
C GLU A 165 2.22 4.83 19.34
N ARG A 166 0.98 5.29 19.58
CA ARG A 166 0.27 6.18 18.64
C ARG A 166 0.91 7.57 18.53
N ASP A 167 1.74 7.95 19.48
CA ASP A 167 2.53 9.18 19.44
C ASP A 167 3.85 9.01 18.63
N PHE A 168 4.13 7.80 18.12
CA PHE A 168 5.35 7.52 17.38
C PHE A 168 5.21 7.84 15.89
N VAL A 169 6.36 8.10 15.26
CA VAL A 169 6.52 8.15 13.80
C VAL A 169 7.44 7.01 13.38
N ASP A 170 6.85 5.92 12.91
CA ASP A 170 7.62 4.76 12.43
C ASP A 170 8.23 5.03 11.05
N LEU A 171 9.57 5.02 10.98
CA LEU A 171 10.32 5.29 9.76
C LEU A 171 10.69 4.00 9.03
N LEU A 172 10.10 3.78 7.85
CA LEU A 172 10.50 2.71 6.95
C LEU A 172 11.68 3.13 6.06
N TRP A 173 12.90 2.86 6.52
CA TRP A 173 14.12 3.17 5.77
C TRP A 173 14.67 1.94 5.03
N PHE A 174 14.66 2.01 3.69
CA PHE A 174 15.21 0.99 2.80
C PHE A 174 15.60 1.64 1.46
N PRO A 175 16.61 1.15 0.71
CA PRO A 175 16.95 1.68 -0.60
C PRO A 175 15.77 1.79 -1.59
N THR A 176 15.92 2.67 -2.60
CA THR A 176 14.96 2.79 -3.71
C THR A 176 14.85 1.46 -4.47
N GLY A 177 13.66 1.15 -5.01
CA GLY A 177 13.37 -0.19 -5.59
C GLY A 177 13.26 -1.33 -4.57
N GLY A 178 13.53 -1.06 -3.29
CA GLY A 178 13.50 -2.04 -2.21
C GLY A 178 12.12 -2.54 -1.78
N GLY A 179 11.02 -2.09 -2.40
CA GLY A 179 9.68 -2.60 -2.11
C GLY A 179 9.03 -1.96 -0.87
N LYS A 180 9.36 -0.70 -0.56
CA LYS A 180 8.74 0.04 0.55
C LYS A 180 7.24 0.23 0.35
N THR A 181 6.81 0.36 -0.90
CA THR A 181 5.40 0.61 -1.24
C THR A 181 4.49 -0.50 -0.77
N GLU A 182 4.88 -1.75 -0.99
CA GLU A 182 4.09 -2.91 -0.59
C GLU A 182 3.93 -2.98 0.94
N ALA A 183 4.93 -2.56 1.72
CA ALA A 183 4.86 -2.55 3.18
C ALA A 183 3.75 -1.59 3.69
N TYR A 184 3.77 -0.33 3.27
CA TYR A 184 2.76 0.63 3.70
C TYR A 184 1.39 0.37 3.06
N LEU A 185 1.32 -0.19 1.85
CA LEU A 185 0.05 -0.58 1.23
C LEU A 185 -0.56 -1.77 1.97
N GLY A 186 0.25 -2.75 2.38
CA GLY A 186 -0.21 -3.85 3.24
C GLY A 186 -0.76 -3.34 4.58
N LEU A 187 -0.07 -2.41 5.21
CA LEU A 187 -0.53 -1.78 6.45
C LEU A 187 -1.83 -1.00 6.24
N ALA A 188 -1.91 -0.16 5.20
CA ALA A 188 -3.13 0.56 4.83
C ALA A 188 -4.30 -0.39 4.59
N THR A 189 -4.05 -1.52 3.94
CA THR A 189 -5.06 -2.56 3.68
C THR A 189 -5.58 -3.16 4.98
N PHE A 190 -4.69 -3.53 5.90
CA PHE A 190 -5.06 -4.03 7.21
C PHE A 190 -5.96 -3.04 7.96
N VAL A 191 -5.58 -1.75 8.00
CA VAL A 191 -6.38 -0.69 8.65
C VAL A 191 -7.76 -0.57 8.01
N MET A 192 -7.83 -0.52 6.68
CA MET A 192 -9.08 -0.41 5.92
C MET A 192 -10.02 -1.59 6.19
N VAL A 193 -9.50 -2.81 6.23
CA VAL A 193 -10.26 -4.02 6.51
C VAL A 193 -10.73 -4.07 7.96
N LEU A 194 -9.85 -3.79 8.92
CA LEU A 194 -10.17 -3.79 10.34
C LEU A 194 -11.27 -2.77 10.66
N ARG A 195 -11.18 -1.56 10.07
CA ARG A 195 -12.21 -0.53 10.20
C ARG A 195 -13.57 -1.03 9.71
N ARG A 196 -13.62 -1.77 8.59
CA ARG A 196 -14.85 -2.41 8.10
C ARG A 196 -15.39 -3.45 9.04
N LEU A 197 -14.57 -4.39 9.50
CA LEU A 197 -15.02 -5.42 10.43
C LEU A 197 -15.60 -4.86 11.74
N ARG A 198 -15.03 -3.75 12.24
CA ARG A 198 -15.54 -3.04 13.43
C ARG A 198 -16.80 -2.24 13.11
N GLY A 199 -16.81 -1.55 11.97
CA GLY A 199 -17.84 -0.57 11.62
C GLY A 199 -19.11 -1.13 11.01
N VAL A 200 -19.06 -2.28 10.32
CA VAL A 200 -20.25 -2.84 9.61
C VAL A 200 -21.43 -3.06 10.56
N LYS A 201 -21.18 -3.46 11.82
CA LYS A 201 -22.22 -3.62 12.84
C LYS A 201 -22.82 -2.30 13.35
N VAL A 202 -22.07 -1.20 13.24
CA VAL A 202 -22.48 0.15 13.67
C VAL A 202 -23.25 0.85 12.55
N GLY A 203 -22.95 0.55 11.28
CA GLY A 203 -23.54 1.15 10.10
C GLY A 203 -22.50 1.82 9.21
N VAL A 204 -22.94 2.48 8.13
CA VAL A 204 -22.05 3.09 7.13
C VAL A 204 -21.05 4.04 7.76
N GLU A 205 -21.45 4.85 8.73
CA GLU A 205 -20.58 5.81 9.43
C GLU A 205 -19.44 5.14 10.21
N GLY A 206 -19.63 3.88 10.64
CA GLY A 206 -18.63 3.14 11.38
C GLY A 206 -17.45 2.67 10.52
N TYR A 207 -17.63 2.52 9.20
CA TYR A 207 -16.59 2.02 8.31
C TYR A 207 -16.27 2.88 7.09
N ALA A 208 -17.19 3.73 6.65
CA ALA A 208 -16.97 4.65 5.55
C ALA A 208 -16.17 5.88 6.00
N GLY A 209 -15.70 6.65 5.02
CA GLY A 209 -14.90 7.86 5.22
C GLY A 209 -13.40 7.66 4.95
N THR A 210 -12.64 8.74 5.11
CA THR A 210 -11.20 8.75 4.87
C THR A 210 -10.48 7.93 5.94
N THR A 211 -9.84 6.84 5.51
CA THR A 211 -9.08 5.96 6.41
C THR A 211 -7.58 6.24 6.36
N ILE A 212 -7.06 6.58 5.17
CA ILE A 212 -5.62 6.74 4.93
C ILE A 212 -5.38 8.04 4.14
N ILE A 213 -4.35 8.80 4.50
CA ILE A 213 -3.86 9.94 3.75
C ILE A 213 -2.41 9.65 3.35
N MET A 214 -2.12 9.69 2.05
CA MET A 214 -0.78 9.48 1.51
C MET A 214 -0.26 10.80 0.95
N ARG A 215 0.88 11.27 1.47
CA ARG A 215 1.50 12.53 1.04
C ARG A 215 2.84 12.27 0.38
N TYR A 216 3.05 12.89 -0.76
CA TYR A 216 4.31 12.85 -1.50
C TYR A 216 4.80 14.28 -1.77
N THR A 217 6.11 14.44 -1.93
CA THR A 217 6.76 15.75 -2.12
C THR A 217 6.63 16.26 -3.55
N LEU A 218 6.53 15.37 -4.55
CA LEU A 218 6.49 15.72 -5.97
C LEU A 218 5.17 15.30 -6.62
N ARG A 219 4.63 16.15 -7.50
CA ARG A 219 3.37 15.85 -8.23
C ARG A 219 3.48 14.59 -9.08
N LEU A 220 4.57 14.45 -9.84
CA LEU A 220 4.80 13.26 -10.67
C LEU A 220 4.85 11.99 -9.82
N LEU A 221 5.54 12.03 -8.68
CA LEU A 221 5.60 10.90 -7.76
C LEU A 221 4.21 10.59 -7.18
N THR A 222 3.41 11.62 -6.87
CA THR A 222 2.04 11.46 -6.39
C THR A 222 1.19 10.69 -7.40
N ILE A 223 1.24 11.05 -8.69
CA ILE A 223 0.51 10.36 -9.76
C ILE A 223 0.99 8.91 -9.91
N GLN A 224 2.30 8.67 -9.87
CA GLN A 224 2.85 7.32 -9.96
C GLN A 224 2.41 6.43 -8.79
N GLN A 225 2.39 6.96 -7.57
CA GLN A 225 1.95 6.18 -6.41
C GLN A 225 0.43 6.01 -6.38
N PHE A 226 -0.32 6.99 -6.90
CA PHE A 226 -1.76 6.88 -7.11
C PHE A 226 -2.11 5.74 -8.07
N GLN A 227 -1.35 5.51 -9.15
CA GLN A 227 -1.54 4.36 -10.03
C GLN A 227 -1.38 3.03 -9.27
N ARG A 228 -0.37 2.94 -8.39
CA ARG A 228 -0.12 1.74 -7.57
C ARG A 228 -1.22 1.51 -6.54
N ALA A 229 -1.65 2.58 -5.86
CA ALA A 229 -2.74 2.52 -4.88
C ALA A 229 -4.09 2.24 -5.55
N SER A 230 -4.30 2.66 -6.80
CA SER A 230 -5.51 2.33 -7.57
C SER A 230 -5.61 0.82 -7.83
N ALA A 231 -4.50 0.13 -8.09
CA ALA A 231 -4.49 -1.33 -8.19
C ALA A 231 -4.90 -2.01 -6.87
N LEU A 232 -4.48 -1.45 -5.73
CA LEU A 232 -4.90 -1.92 -4.41
C LEU A 232 -6.42 -1.75 -4.22
N ILE A 233 -6.96 -0.58 -4.53
CA ILE A 233 -8.40 -0.32 -4.41
C ILE A 233 -9.21 -1.20 -5.35
N CYS A 234 -8.74 -1.44 -6.58
CA CYS A 234 -9.36 -2.42 -7.49
C CYS A 234 -9.40 -3.81 -6.85
N ALA A 235 -8.29 -4.30 -6.27
CA ALA A 235 -8.27 -5.61 -5.63
C ALA A 235 -9.20 -5.68 -4.42
N ALA A 236 -9.21 -4.64 -3.59
CA ALA A 236 -10.09 -4.54 -2.42
C ALA A 236 -11.57 -4.55 -2.83
N GLU A 237 -11.95 -3.80 -3.87
CA GLU A 237 -13.34 -3.76 -4.35
C GLU A 237 -13.76 -5.08 -5.01
N TYR A 238 -12.87 -5.69 -5.80
CA TYR A 238 -13.11 -6.99 -6.42
C TYR A 238 -13.45 -8.07 -5.39
N LEU A 239 -12.78 -8.06 -4.23
CA LEU A 239 -13.02 -9.02 -3.16
C LEU A 239 -14.21 -8.61 -2.27
N ARG A 240 -14.38 -7.32 -1.97
CA ARG A 240 -15.50 -6.81 -1.16
C ARG A 240 -16.85 -7.23 -1.74
N ILE A 241 -17.04 -7.08 -3.05
CA ILE A 241 -18.31 -7.34 -3.73
C ILE A 241 -18.74 -8.81 -3.66
N GLN A 242 -17.80 -9.72 -3.45
CA GLN A 242 -18.12 -11.14 -3.27
C GLN A 242 -18.80 -11.41 -1.93
N ASN A 243 -18.63 -10.53 -0.94
CA ASN A 243 -19.32 -10.63 0.35
C ASN A 243 -19.61 -9.25 0.99
N PRO A 244 -20.58 -8.47 0.45
CA PRO A 244 -20.91 -7.14 0.94
C PRO A 244 -21.45 -7.15 2.38
N LYS A 245 -22.14 -8.22 2.78
CA LYS A 245 -22.64 -8.38 4.16
C LYS A 245 -21.52 -8.39 5.20
N LYS A 246 -20.37 -8.98 4.86
CA LYS A 246 -19.20 -9.05 5.75
C LYS A 246 -18.35 -7.78 5.65
N TRP A 247 -18.12 -7.30 4.43
CA TRP A 247 -17.14 -6.25 4.15
C TRP A 247 -17.75 -4.85 3.98
N GLY A 248 -19.07 -4.72 4.11
CA GLY A 248 -19.80 -3.47 3.96
C GLY A 248 -20.24 -3.20 2.51
N GLU A 249 -21.33 -2.46 2.37
CA GLU A 249 -22.00 -2.12 1.11
C GLU A 249 -21.29 -1.01 0.33
N ILE A 250 -20.67 -0.05 1.03
CA ILE A 250 -19.98 1.07 0.38
C ILE A 250 -18.67 0.59 -0.25
N SER A 251 -18.40 1.01 -1.48
CA SER A 251 -17.18 0.70 -2.23
C SER A 251 -15.90 1.22 -1.57
N PHE A 252 -14.78 0.56 -1.84
CA PHE A 252 -13.47 1.17 -1.61
C PHE A 252 -13.22 2.27 -2.66
N SER A 253 -12.64 3.39 -2.23
CA SER A 253 -12.41 4.57 -3.08
C SER A 253 -11.02 5.15 -2.82
N ILE A 254 -10.51 5.89 -3.81
CA ILE A 254 -9.25 6.63 -3.72
C ILE A 254 -9.44 8.02 -4.32
N GLY A 255 -8.85 9.03 -3.68
CA GLY A 255 -8.79 10.39 -4.19
C GLY A 255 -7.38 10.76 -4.64
N LEU A 256 -7.28 11.71 -5.57
CA LEU A 256 -6.02 12.32 -6.00
C LEU A 256 -6.11 13.83 -5.81
N TRP A 257 -5.12 14.40 -5.10
CA TRP A 257 -5.02 15.84 -4.93
C TRP A 257 -3.62 16.33 -5.31
N VAL A 258 -3.51 16.90 -6.52
CA VAL A 258 -2.23 17.34 -7.13
C VAL A 258 -2.23 18.80 -7.60
N GLY A 259 -3.32 19.52 -7.33
CA GLY A 259 -3.52 20.93 -7.69
C GLY A 259 -4.22 21.14 -9.04
N GLY A 260 -4.90 22.28 -9.16
CA GLY A 260 -5.81 22.60 -10.29
C GLY A 260 -5.14 22.66 -11.66
N GLY A 261 -3.84 22.94 -11.70
CA GLY A 261 -3.06 22.94 -12.94
C GLY A 261 -2.72 21.55 -13.48
N THR A 262 -3.02 20.48 -12.74
CA THR A 262 -2.72 19.09 -13.15
C THR A 262 -4.00 18.29 -13.34
N THR A 263 -4.95 18.41 -12.42
CA THR A 263 -6.29 17.84 -12.51
C THR A 263 -7.30 18.95 -12.20
N PRO A 264 -8.48 18.98 -12.84
CA PRO A 264 -9.53 19.91 -12.46
C PRO A 264 -9.85 19.81 -10.96
N ASN A 265 -10.30 20.87 -10.29
CA ASN A 265 -10.67 20.80 -8.87
C ASN A 265 -12.18 20.65 -8.65
N GLN A 266 -12.95 20.60 -9.74
CA GLN A 266 -14.40 20.52 -9.73
C GLN A 266 -14.87 19.46 -10.73
N LEU A 267 -15.97 18.78 -10.40
CA LEU A 267 -16.56 17.76 -11.25
C LEU A 267 -17.38 18.35 -12.39
N GLU A 268 -18.15 19.41 -12.09
CA GLU A 268 -19.09 20.09 -13.00
C GLU A 268 -18.86 21.60 -12.96
N GLY A 269 -19.39 22.33 -13.94
CA GLY A 269 -19.18 23.78 -14.11
C GLY A 269 -18.03 24.13 -15.06
N ASP A 270 -17.61 25.39 -15.04
CA ASP A 270 -16.52 25.90 -15.87
C ASP A 270 -15.16 25.35 -15.40
N ASP A 271 -14.26 25.04 -16.33
CA ASP A 271 -12.93 24.45 -16.06
C ASP A 271 -13.01 23.12 -15.27
N SER A 272 -14.13 22.40 -15.42
CA SER A 272 -14.41 21.17 -14.68
C SER A 272 -13.91 19.91 -15.37
N ALA A 273 -13.91 18.80 -14.61
CA ALA A 273 -13.60 17.49 -15.14
C ALA A 273 -14.60 17.05 -16.22
N ALA A 274 -15.89 17.40 -16.10
CA ALA A 274 -16.90 17.08 -17.11
C ALA A 274 -16.62 17.80 -18.44
N GLU A 275 -16.27 19.10 -18.39
CA GLU A 275 -15.94 19.89 -19.58
C GLU A 275 -14.67 19.35 -20.26
N ALA A 276 -13.63 19.07 -19.47
CA ALA A 276 -12.38 18.50 -19.97
C ALA A 276 -12.61 17.12 -20.62
N LEU A 277 -13.42 16.24 -20.01
CA LEU A 277 -13.78 14.95 -20.60
C LEU A 277 -14.57 15.10 -21.90
N HIS A 278 -15.51 16.06 -21.97
CA HIS A 278 -16.26 16.34 -23.19
C HIS A 278 -15.33 16.77 -24.34
N LYS A 279 -14.41 17.71 -24.08
CA LYS A 279 -13.39 18.13 -25.05
C LYS A 279 -12.52 16.96 -25.52
N LEU A 280 -12.03 16.14 -24.59
CA LEU A 280 -11.22 14.95 -24.92
C LEU A 280 -11.98 13.92 -25.77
N ARG A 281 -13.29 13.74 -25.56
CA ARG A 281 -14.13 12.86 -26.38
C ARG A 281 -14.33 13.38 -27.80
N ASN A 282 -14.29 14.69 -28.00
CA ASN A 282 -14.37 15.35 -29.30
C ASN A 282 -13.00 15.52 -29.99
N ASN A 283 -11.93 14.93 -29.45
CA ASN A 283 -10.55 15.09 -29.91
C ASN A 283 -10.06 16.55 -29.87
N GLU A 284 -10.62 17.37 -28.99
CA GLU A 284 -10.19 18.74 -28.76
C GLU A 284 -9.01 18.80 -27.78
N LYS A 285 -8.15 19.81 -27.94
CA LYS A 285 -7.04 20.03 -27.02
C LYS A 285 -7.54 20.61 -25.69
N VAL A 286 -7.22 19.94 -24.59
CA VAL A 286 -7.42 20.46 -23.24
C VAL A 286 -6.18 21.24 -22.82
N TYR A 287 -6.32 22.56 -22.71
CA TYR A 287 -5.30 23.45 -22.17
C TYR A 287 -5.64 23.70 -20.69
N GLY A 288 -5.22 22.79 -19.80
CA GLY A 288 -5.59 22.83 -18.38
C GLY A 288 -5.36 21.50 -17.67
N GLY A 289 -6.03 21.30 -16.53
CA GLY A 289 -5.98 20.05 -15.79
C GLY A 289 -6.58 18.89 -16.59
N ASN A 290 -5.88 17.75 -16.66
CA ASN A 290 -6.37 16.56 -17.35
C ASN A 290 -7.03 15.61 -16.32
N PRO A 291 -8.32 15.25 -16.45
CA PRO A 291 -8.96 14.30 -15.55
C PRO A 291 -8.49 12.85 -15.74
N ILE A 292 -7.85 12.51 -16.87
CA ILE A 292 -7.35 11.16 -17.18
C ILE A 292 -5.98 10.96 -16.53
N GLN A 293 -5.95 10.35 -15.34
CA GLN A 293 -4.72 10.09 -14.57
C GLN A 293 -4.33 8.60 -14.53
N LEU A 294 -5.25 7.70 -14.92
CA LEU A 294 -4.98 6.28 -15.15
C LEU A 294 -5.03 5.99 -16.66
N HIS A 295 -3.90 5.63 -17.25
CA HIS A 295 -3.83 5.33 -18.68
C HIS A 295 -4.14 3.86 -19.02
N ASN A 296 -4.03 2.97 -18.03
CA ASN A 296 -4.28 1.55 -18.21
C ASN A 296 -5.08 1.01 -17.03
N CYS A 297 -5.93 0.02 -17.30
CA CYS A 297 -6.70 -0.69 -16.28
C CYS A 297 -5.74 -1.32 -15.26
N PRO A 298 -5.89 -1.03 -13.96
CA PRO A 298 -5.03 -1.63 -12.93
C PRO A 298 -5.13 -3.15 -12.85
N ARG A 299 -6.25 -3.75 -13.31
CA ARG A 299 -6.50 -5.21 -13.29
C ARG A 299 -5.96 -5.95 -14.50
N CYS A 300 -6.33 -5.52 -15.72
CA CYS A 300 -6.00 -6.26 -16.96
C CYS A 300 -5.01 -5.53 -17.87
N GLY A 301 -4.74 -4.24 -17.65
CA GLY A 301 -3.80 -3.46 -18.46
C GLY A 301 -4.38 -2.80 -19.69
N GLU A 302 -5.64 -3.10 -20.06
CA GLU A 302 -6.33 -2.44 -21.19
C GLU A 302 -6.16 -0.92 -21.14
N GLU A 303 -5.92 -0.29 -22.29
CA GLU A 303 -5.85 1.18 -22.36
C GLU A 303 -7.18 1.81 -21.91
N LEU A 304 -7.07 2.88 -21.12
CA LEU A 304 -8.22 3.66 -20.66
C LEU A 304 -8.26 4.98 -21.42
N THR A 305 -9.30 5.17 -22.23
CA THR A 305 -9.50 6.41 -23.00
C THR A 305 -10.48 7.33 -22.29
N SER A 306 -10.79 8.50 -22.86
CA SER A 306 -11.83 9.41 -22.34
C SER A 306 -13.23 8.79 -22.25
N LYS A 307 -13.46 7.64 -22.90
CA LYS A 307 -14.69 6.85 -22.78
C LYS A 307 -14.75 6.07 -21.47
N SER A 308 -13.61 5.61 -20.95
CA SER A 308 -13.49 4.91 -19.67
C SER A 308 -13.89 5.75 -18.45
N TYR A 309 -14.02 7.06 -18.60
CA TYR A 309 -14.24 8.02 -17.51
C TYR A 309 -15.64 8.61 -17.59
N GLU A 310 -16.39 8.59 -16.49
CA GLU A 310 -17.74 9.12 -16.42
C GLU A 310 -17.94 9.94 -15.13
N ILE A 311 -18.77 10.98 -15.23
CA ILE A 311 -19.21 11.76 -14.09
C ILE A 311 -20.72 11.68 -14.05
N SER A 312 -21.27 11.15 -12.96
CA SER A 312 -22.71 11.02 -12.76
C SER A 312 -23.03 11.18 -11.29
N ASN A 313 -24.08 11.95 -10.97
CA ASN A 313 -24.55 12.21 -9.61
C ASN A 313 -23.44 12.70 -8.64
N GLY A 314 -22.51 13.54 -9.12
CA GLY A 314 -21.38 14.03 -8.33
C GLY A 314 -20.33 12.96 -7.98
N VAL A 315 -20.28 11.87 -8.73
CA VAL A 315 -19.31 10.77 -8.60
C VAL A 315 -18.52 10.66 -9.89
N PHE A 316 -17.19 10.61 -9.78
CA PHE A 316 -16.29 10.36 -10.89
C PHE A 316 -15.93 8.87 -10.91
N THR A 317 -16.33 8.16 -11.95
CA THR A 317 -16.16 6.71 -12.09
C THR A 317 -15.25 6.37 -13.24
N ILE A 318 -14.49 5.28 -13.07
CA ILE A 318 -13.61 4.73 -14.11
C ILE A 318 -14.03 3.29 -14.38
N HIS A 319 -14.26 2.94 -15.64
CA HIS A 319 -14.54 1.59 -16.11
C HIS A 319 -13.50 1.14 -17.13
N CYS A 320 -13.40 -0.17 -17.34
CA CYS A 320 -12.48 -0.77 -18.29
C CYS A 320 -13.17 -1.02 -19.64
N GLU A 321 -12.51 -0.69 -20.73
CA GLU A 321 -13.04 -0.90 -22.09
C GLU A 321 -12.94 -2.37 -22.57
N ASN A 322 -12.21 -3.23 -21.84
CA ASN A 322 -12.14 -4.66 -22.14
C ASN A 322 -13.41 -5.38 -21.68
N SER A 323 -14.12 -5.99 -22.64
CA SER A 323 -15.37 -6.72 -22.41
C SER A 323 -15.27 -7.91 -21.45
N ASN A 324 -14.07 -8.47 -21.29
CA ASN A 324 -13.79 -9.58 -20.38
C ASN A 324 -13.29 -9.12 -19.00
N CYS A 325 -13.20 -7.81 -18.75
CA CYS A 325 -12.77 -7.27 -17.47
C CYS A 325 -13.93 -7.16 -16.48
N PHE A 326 -13.70 -7.51 -15.22
CA PHE A 326 -14.66 -7.33 -14.13
C PHE A 326 -15.14 -5.87 -13.99
N PHE A 327 -14.25 -4.92 -14.26
CA PHE A 327 -14.53 -3.48 -14.15
C PHE A 327 -15.14 -2.87 -15.43
N ILE A 328 -15.71 -3.68 -16.32
CA ILE A 328 -16.37 -3.18 -17.54
C ILE A 328 -17.66 -2.40 -17.25
N HIS A 329 -18.43 -2.80 -16.24
CA HIS A 329 -19.71 -2.18 -15.93
C HIS A 329 -19.59 -1.10 -14.86
N ILE A 330 -20.35 -0.01 -15.04
CA ILE A 330 -20.44 1.14 -14.13
C ILE A 330 -20.88 0.73 -12.71
N THR A 331 -21.55 -0.41 -12.56
CA THR A 331 -21.97 -0.94 -11.25
C THR A 331 -20.82 -1.32 -10.33
N TYR A 332 -19.62 -1.59 -10.87
CA TYR A 332 -18.42 -1.95 -10.11
C TYR A 332 -17.54 -0.71 -9.96
N GLN A 333 -18.03 0.28 -9.21
CA GLN A 333 -17.48 1.64 -9.19
C GLN A 333 -16.09 1.70 -8.53
N LEU A 334 -15.07 2.09 -9.31
CA LEU A 334 -13.93 2.79 -8.74
C LEU A 334 -14.34 4.26 -8.58
N ILE A 335 -14.72 4.65 -7.37
CA ILE A 335 -15.08 6.04 -7.10
C ILE A 335 -13.79 6.84 -6.90
N LEU A 336 -13.50 7.75 -7.82
CA LEU A 336 -12.57 8.86 -7.56
C LEU A 336 -13.36 9.98 -6.88
N LEU A 337 -13.16 10.16 -5.58
CA LEU A 337 -13.64 11.37 -4.92
C LEU A 337 -12.63 12.49 -5.19
N MET A 338 -12.92 13.33 -6.17
CA MET A 338 -12.34 14.67 -6.30
C MET A 338 -13.10 15.69 -5.44
N LYS A 339 -13.64 15.27 -4.28
CA LYS A 339 -14.31 16.18 -3.36
C LYS A 339 -13.29 16.90 -2.49
N LEU A 340 -13.27 18.22 -2.65
CA LEU A 340 -12.69 19.20 -1.74
C LEU A 340 -13.13 18.89 -0.30
N PHE A 341 -12.26 18.30 0.50
CA PHE A 341 -12.31 18.56 1.94
C PHE A 341 -11.50 19.82 2.17
N THR A 342 -12.20 20.90 2.55
CA THR A 342 -11.64 21.99 3.33
C THR A 342 -11.21 21.41 4.67
N VAL A 343 -10.06 20.72 4.69
CA VAL A 343 -9.35 20.48 5.95
C VAL A 343 -8.67 21.81 6.26
N SER A 344 -9.24 22.52 7.23
CA SER A 344 -8.59 23.62 7.92
C SER A 344 -7.12 23.28 8.09
N VAL A 345 -6.27 24.10 7.49
CA VAL A 345 -4.82 23.97 7.56
C VAL A 345 -4.46 23.91 9.05
N LEU A 346 -4.14 22.72 9.55
CA LEU A 346 -3.27 22.60 10.73
C LEU A 346 -1.91 23.05 10.23
N LEU A 347 -1.69 24.37 10.34
CA LEU A 347 -0.36 24.96 10.36
C LEU A 347 0.35 24.32 11.54
N PHE A 348 1.40 23.54 11.27
CA PHE A 348 2.49 23.37 12.22
C PHE A 348 3.50 24.48 11.99
#